data_AF-A0A3C0Z9L0-F1
#
_entry.id   AF-A0A3C0Z9L0-F1
#
_cell.length_a   1.000
_cell.length_b   1.000
_cell.length_c   1.000
_cell.angle_alpha   90.00
_cell.angle_beta   90.00
_cell.angle_gamma   90.00
#
_symmetry.space_group_name_H-M   'P 1'
#
loop_
_entity.id
_entity.type
_entity.pdbx_description
1 polymer ?
#
loop_
_entity_poly.entity_id
_entity_poly.type
_entity_poly.pdbx_seq_one_letter_code
_entity_poly.pdbx_strand_id
1 'polypeptide(L)'
;IKNLSTALKRMEQAAVFLLASPGPKMIWQFGEYGYDVSIDENGRTGEKPLLWSYLQQDDRKKLFETYAKLTRFKTKNSIFQNGTIITSAMKDAVKYFVLEKEGQQVGVLGNFGVESVDFDLPAALQGQWVDNFTGKELNWSGQSKLSLLPGQYQLISKTKLNK
;
A
#
# COMPACT_ATOMS: atom_id res chain seq x y z
N ILE A 1 -0.04 -18.12 3.76
CA ILE A 1 -0.33 -17.48 5.07
C ILE A 1 -1.62 -18.10 5.57
N LYS A 2 -1.64 -18.72 6.75
CA LYS A 2 -2.83 -19.44 7.24
C LYS A 2 -3.71 -18.61 8.18
N ASN A 3 -3.14 -17.59 8.83
CA ASN A 3 -3.88 -16.69 9.71
C ASN A 3 -4.53 -15.56 8.91
N LEU A 4 -5.86 -15.42 9.03
CA LEU A 4 -6.65 -14.43 8.27
C LEU A 4 -6.20 -12.99 8.54
N SER A 5 -6.06 -12.59 9.80
CA SER A 5 -5.63 -11.22 10.16
C SER A 5 -4.28 -10.86 9.53
N THR A 6 -3.33 -11.80 9.55
CA THR A 6 -2.02 -11.62 8.90
C THR A 6 -2.17 -11.51 7.38
N ALA A 7 -3.03 -12.33 6.76
CA ALA A 7 -3.27 -12.28 5.33
C ALA A 7 -3.88 -10.93 4.91
N LEU A 8 -4.88 -10.44 5.65
CA LEU A 8 -5.53 -9.15 5.38
C LEU A 8 -4.55 -7.98 5.51
N LYS A 9 -3.67 -7.97 6.52
CA LYS A 9 -2.59 -6.97 6.62
C LYS A 9 -1.63 -7.00 5.42
N ARG A 10 -1.34 -8.19 4.86
CA ARG A 10 -0.54 -8.28 3.62
C ARG A 10 -1.31 -7.81 2.40
N MET A 11 -2.64 -7.98 2.38
CA MET A 11 -3.49 -7.41 1.34
C MET A 11 -3.50 -5.88 1.41
N GLU A 12 -3.49 -5.27 2.61
CA GLU A 12 -3.30 -3.82 2.76
C GLU A 12 -1.97 -3.38 2.13
N GLN A 13 -0.86 -4.03 2.48
CA GLN A 13 0.46 -3.75 1.91
C GLN A 13 0.45 -3.85 0.37
N ALA A 14 -0.10 -4.92 -0.19
CA ALA A 14 -0.20 -5.10 -1.64
C ALA A 14 -1.07 -4.00 -2.28
N ALA A 15 -2.17 -3.62 -1.64
CA ALA A 15 -3.04 -2.55 -2.09
C ALA A 15 -2.33 -1.20 -2.15
N VAL A 16 -1.49 -0.87 -1.16
CA VAL A 16 -0.68 0.36 -1.18
C VAL A 16 0.20 0.40 -2.43
N PHE A 17 0.95 -0.67 -2.70
CA PHE A 17 1.83 -0.73 -3.87
C PHE A 17 1.04 -0.67 -5.18
N LEU A 18 -0.08 -1.37 -5.27
CA LEU A 18 -0.92 -1.38 -6.46
C LEU A 18 -1.53 -0.01 -6.73
N LEU A 19 -2.24 0.57 -5.76
CA LEU A 19 -3.03 1.79 -5.95
C LEU A 19 -2.17 3.04 -6.00
N ALA A 20 -1.03 3.07 -5.29
CA ALA A 20 -0.08 4.17 -5.36
C ALA A 20 0.86 4.09 -6.57
N SER A 21 0.86 3.00 -7.35
CA SER A 21 1.60 2.95 -8.62
C SER A 21 0.89 3.79 -9.72
N PRO A 22 1.64 4.54 -10.57
CA PRO A 22 1.07 5.38 -11.63
C PRO A 22 0.19 4.63 -12.61
N GLY A 23 -0.81 5.32 -13.16
CA GLY A 23 -1.72 4.78 -14.18
C GLY A 23 -2.92 4.00 -13.62
N PRO A 24 -3.83 3.55 -14.50
CA PRO A 24 -5.06 2.87 -14.11
C PRO A 24 -4.79 1.58 -13.34
N LYS A 25 -5.70 1.23 -12.44
CA LYS A 25 -5.61 0.03 -11.59
C LYS A 25 -6.98 -0.63 -11.52
N MET A 26 -7.00 -1.94 -11.64
CA MET A 26 -8.20 -2.75 -11.51
C MET A 26 -8.15 -3.47 -10.17
N ILE A 27 -9.27 -3.43 -9.45
CA ILE A 27 -9.49 -4.22 -8.24
C ILE A 27 -10.41 -5.34 -8.68
N TRP A 28 -10.02 -6.58 -8.38
CA TRP A 28 -10.91 -7.71 -8.62
C TRP A 28 -12.08 -7.64 -7.63
N GLN A 29 -13.27 -8.02 -8.10
CA GLN A 29 -14.52 -7.91 -7.34
C GLN A 29 -14.34 -8.42 -5.91
N PHE A 30 -14.68 -7.59 -4.91
CA PHE A 30 -14.64 -7.92 -3.47
C PHE A 30 -13.24 -8.10 -2.86
N GLY A 31 -12.17 -7.98 -3.65
CA GLY A 31 -10.80 -8.05 -3.16
C GLY A 31 -10.49 -6.98 -2.09
N GLU A 32 -11.21 -5.86 -2.11
CA GLU A 32 -11.06 -4.75 -1.18
C GLU A 32 -11.44 -5.08 0.28
N TYR A 33 -12.11 -6.20 0.54
CA TYR A 33 -12.41 -6.68 1.91
C TYR A 33 -11.98 -8.14 2.15
N GLY A 34 -11.06 -8.64 1.32
CA GLY A 34 -10.38 -9.91 1.55
C GLY A 34 -11.11 -11.14 1.07
N TYR A 35 -11.94 -11.01 0.03
CA TYR A 35 -12.74 -12.12 -0.49
C TYR A 35 -11.90 -13.36 -0.81
N ASP A 36 -12.27 -14.48 -0.21
CA ASP A 36 -11.55 -15.76 -0.23
C ASP A 36 -12.31 -16.88 -0.93
N VAL A 37 -13.51 -16.59 -1.45
CA VAL A 37 -14.25 -17.52 -2.32
C VAL A 37 -13.49 -17.69 -3.63
N SER A 38 -13.38 -18.93 -4.08
CA SER A 38 -12.63 -19.30 -5.28
C SER A 38 -13.18 -18.57 -6.52
N ILE A 39 -12.28 -18.22 -7.44
CA ILE A 39 -12.66 -17.73 -8.77
C ILE A 39 -13.53 -18.74 -9.54
N ASP A 40 -13.36 -20.03 -9.25
CA ASP A 40 -14.09 -21.12 -9.91
C ASP A 40 -15.49 -21.35 -9.30
N GLU A 41 -15.84 -20.68 -8.19
CA GLU A 41 -17.20 -20.71 -7.63
C GLU A 41 -18.19 -20.13 -8.64
N ASN A 42 -19.24 -20.87 -8.98
CA ASN A 42 -20.17 -20.58 -10.08
C ASN A 42 -19.50 -20.39 -11.45
N GLY A 43 -18.28 -20.90 -11.64
CA GLY A 43 -17.48 -20.71 -12.84
C GLY A 43 -16.73 -19.37 -12.88
N ARG A 44 -15.64 -19.32 -13.67
CA ARG A 44 -14.68 -18.19 -13.70
C ARG A 44 -15.29 -16.83 -13.99
N THR A 45 -16.35 -16.80 -14.79
CA THR A 45 -17.09 -15.58 -15.18
C THR A 45 -18.49 -15.50 -14.57
N GLY A 46 -18.87 -16.47 -13.73
CA GLY A 46 -20.18 -16.49 -13.08
C GLY A 46 -20.24 -15.53 -11.90
N GLU A 47 -21.46 -15.17 -11.53
CA GLU A 47 -21.75 -14.28 -10.41
C GLU A 47 -21.22 -14.86 -9.09
N LYS A 48 -20.48 -14.04 -8.35
CA LYS A 48 -19.87 -14.42 -7.07
C LYS A 48 -20.81 -14.07 -5.90
N PRO A 49 -20.97 -14.94 -4.89
CA PRO A 49 -21.82 -14.68 -3.73
C PRO A 49 -21.52 -13.34 -3.05
N LEU A 50 -22.56 -12.56 -2.80
CA LEU A 50 -22.46 -11.30 -2.06
C LEU A 50 -22.29 -11.58 -0.56
N LEU A 51 -21.08 -11.35 -0.03
CA LEU A 51 -20.74 -11.63 1.38
C LEU A 51 -20.68 -10.34 2.21
N TRP A 52 -21.76 -9.56 2.22
CA TRP A 52 -21.82 -8.28 2.97
C TRP A 52 -21.52 -8.42 4.47
N SER A 53 -21.82 -9.59 5.07
CA SER A 53 -21.48 -9.91 6.46
C SER A 53 -19.98 -9.84 6.74
N TYR A 54 -19.11 -9.92 5.73
CA TYR A 54 -17.67 -9.78 5.90
C TYR A 54 -17.26 -8.41 6.44
N LEU A 55 -18.03 -7.36 6.14
CA LEU A 55 -17.77 -6.01 6.65
C LEU A 55 -18.14 -5.84 8.14
N GLN A 56 -18.73 -6.86 8.77
CA GLN A 56 -18.91 -6.92 10.22
C GLN A 56 -17.65 -7.44 10.94
N GLN A 57 -16.66 -7.97 10.20
CA GLN A 57 -15.37 -8.40 10.76
C GLN A 57 -14.39 -7.22 10.71
N ASP A 58 -13.84 -6.84 11.87
CA ASP A 58 -13.01 -5.63 12.00
C ASP A 58 -11.83 -5.59 11.03
N ASP A 59 -11.07 -6.68 10.90
CA ASP A 59 -9.91 -6.73 10.00
C ASP A 59 -10.31 -6.56 8.51
N ARG A 60 -11.46 -7.10 8.10
CA ARG A 60 -11.95 -6.97 6.72
C ARG A 60 -12.51 -5.57 6.46
N LYS A 61 -13.22 -5.00 7.43
CA LYS A 61 -13.67 -3.60 7.39
C LYS A 61 -12.48 -2.64 7.30
N LYS A 62 -11.42 -2.89 8.06
CA LYS A 62 -10.19 -2.10 8.00
C LYS A 62 -9.51 -2.18 6.63
N LEU A 63 -9.46 -3.37 6.02
CA LEU A 63 -8.96 -3.52 4.66
C LEU A 63 -9.79 -2.67 3.67
N PHE A 64 -11.12 -2.72 3.78
CA PHE A 64 -12.03 -1.92 2.96
C PHE A 64 -11.77 -0.41 3.12
N GLU A 65 -11.66 0.08 4.35
CA GLU A 65 -11.35 1.48 4.64
C GLU A 65 -9.98 1.90 4.07
N THR A 66 -9.00 0.99 4.11
CA THR A 66 -7.67 1.21 3.53
C THR A 66 -7.76 1.36 2.01
N TYR A 67 -8.48 0.47 1.32
CA TYR A 67 -8.73 0.58 -0.13
C TYR A 67 -9.48 1.87 -0.49
N ALA A 68 -10.50 2.25 0.29
CA ALA A 68 -11.24 3.50 0.09
C ALA A 68 -10.32 4.72 0.22
N LYS A 69 -9.45 4.75 1.24
CA LYS A 69 -8.48 5.82 1.46
C LYS A 69 -7.44 5.90 0.33
N LEU A 70 -6.89 4.76 -0.09
CA LEU A 70 -5.94 4.69 -1.22
C LEU A 70 -6.59 5.15 -2.54
N THR A 71 -7.84 4.79 -2.77
CA THR A 71 -8.60 5.23 -3.96
C THR A 71 -8.83 6.74 -3.95
N ARG A 72 -9.15 7.33 -2.80
CA ARG A 72 -9.21 8.80 -2.65
C ARG A 72 -7.88 9.45 -2.97
N PHE A 73 -6.77 8.93 -2.42
CA PHE A 73 -5.45 9.42 -2.75
C PHE A 73 -5.17 9.34 -4.26
N LYS A 74 -5.42 8.18 -4.88
CA LYS A 74 -5.19 7.98 -6.31
C LYS A 74 -6.00 8.93 -7.20
N THR A 75 -7.25 9.18 -6.86
CA THR A 75 -8.17 10.01 -7.66
C THR A 75 -7.95 11.51 -7.43
N LYS A 76 -7.55 11.91 -6.22
CA LYS A 76 -7.38 13.32 -5.84
C LYS A 76 -5.97 13.87 -6.03
N ASN A 77 -4.98 13.02 -6.33
CA ASN A 77 -3.59 13.43 -6.48
C ASN A 77 -3.04 12.90 -7.81
N SER A 78 -2.74 13.83 -8.74
CA SER A 78 -2.37 13.48 -10.12
C SER A 78 -1.03 12.73 -10.22
N ILE A 79 -0.17 12.79 -9.18
CA ILE A 79 1.06 11.99 -9.10
C ILE A 79 0.82 10.49 -9.23
N PHE A 80 -0.35 9.98 -8.80
CA PHE A 80 -0.70 8.56 -8.94
C PHE A 80 -1.31 8.19 -10.29
N GLN A 81 -1.52 9.17 -11.18
CA GLN A 81 -2.02 8.99 -12.53
C GLN A 81 -0.87 9.02 -13.53
N ASN A 82 0.00 10.04 -13.43
CA ASN A 82 1.08 10.29 -14.38
C ASN A 82 2.37 10.82 -13.73
N GLY A 83 2.62 10.50 -12.45
CA GLY A 83 3.92 10.72 -11.83
C GLY A 83 4.98 9.76 -12.36
N THR A 84 6.25 10.16 -12.25
CA THR A 84 7.39 9.37 -12.72
C THR A 84 8.02 8.62 -11.56
N ILE A 85 8.32 7.34 -11.73
CA ILE A 85 9.13 6.58 -10.76
C ILE A 85 10.58 7.01 -10.92
N ILE A 86 11.13 7.72 -9.94
CA ILE A 86 12.52 8.22 -9.97
C ILE A 86 13.52 7.20 -9.39
N THR A 87 13.05 6.31 -8.52
CA THR A 87 13.83 5.19 -7.99
C THR A 87 12.91 4.08 -7.50
N SER A 88 13.39 2.84 -7.55
CA SER A 88 12.67 1.68 -7.00
C SER A 88 13.60 0.50 -6.74
N ALA A 89 13.20 -0.37 -5.81
CA ALA A 89 13.74 -1.70 -5.65
C ALA A 89 12.59 -2.68 -5.38
N MET A 90 12.52 -3.76 -6.16
CA MET A 90 11.38 -4.69 -6.16
C MET A 90 11.77 -6.16 -5.97
N LYS A 91 13.07 -6.45 -5.92
CA LYS A 91 13.61 -7.81 -5.90
C LYS A 91 13.64 -8.40 -4.49
N ASP A 92 14.02 -7.59 -3.51
CA ASP A 92 14.26 -8.04 -2.15
C ASP A 92 12.97 -8.08 -1.31
N ALA A 93 13.11 -8.54 -0.06
CA ALA A 93 12.01 -8.60 0.90
C ALA A 93 11.41 -7.22 1.16
N VAL A 94 12.27 -6.21 1.35
CA VAL A 94 11.83 -4.81 1.39
C VAL A 94 11.76 -4.29 -0.03
N LYS A 95 10.58 -3.82 -0.40
CA LYS A 95 10.32 -3.21 -1.70
C LYS A 95 10.00 -1.74 -1.50
N TYR A 96 10.37 -0.92 -2.47
CA TYR A 96 9.98 0.48 -2.47
C TYR A 96 9.96 1.07 -3.87
N PHE A 97 9.26 2.19 -4.02
CA PHE A 97 9.42 3.11 -5.12
C PHE A 97 9.18 4.55 -4.65
N VAL A 98 9.78 5.51 -5.34
CA VAL A 98 9.54 6.94 -5.13
C VAL A 98 8.99 7.52 -6.41
N LEU A 99 7.85 8.17 -6.31
CA LEU A 99 7.25 8.96 -7.37
C LEU A 99 7.65 10.42 -7.24
N GLU A 100 7.79 11.07 -8.38
CA GLU A 100 7.94 12.52 -8.47
C GLU A 100 6.95 13.11 -9.48
N LYS A 101 6.39 14.27 -9.12
CA LYS A 101 5.66 15.13 -10.05
C LYS A 101 5.65 16.56 -9.53
N GLU A 102 6.07 17.52 -10.35
CA GLU A 102 5.94 18.97 -10.08
C GLU A 102 6.50 19.37 -8.70
N GLY A 103 7.65 18.81 -8.31
CA GLY A 103 8.30 19.08 -7.03
C GLY A 103 7.71 18.34 -5.82
N GLN A 104 6.58 17.64 -5.98
CA GLN A 104 6.08 16.69 -4.98
C GLN A 104 6.78 15.34 -5.16
N GLN A 105 7.10 14.69 -4.03
CA GLN A 105 7.55 13.31 -4.01
C GLN A 105 6.68 12.45 -3.09
N VAL A 106 6.43 11.22 -3.52
CA VAL A 106 5.69 10.21 -2.75
C VAL A 106 6.51 8.92 -2.69
N GLY A 107 6.87 8.50 -1.48
CA GLY A 107 7.52 7.22 -1.22
C GLY A 107 6.51 6.14 -0.86
N VAL A 108 6.70 4.96 -1.41
CA VAL A 108 5.98 3.75 -1.01
C VAL A 108 7.03 2.72 -0.65
N LEU A 109 6.95 2.15 0.55
CA LEU A 109 7.88 1.12 1.00
C LEU A 109 7.16 0.07 1.86
N GLY A 110 7.66 -1.15 1.84
CA GLY A 110 7.11 -2.22 2.67
C GLY A 110 7.97 -3.47 2.70
N ASN A 111 7.97 -4.13 3.85
CA ASN A 111 8.62 -5.42 4.06
C ASN A 111 7.64 -6.56 3.73
N PHE A 112 7.81 -7.18 2.56
CA PHE A 112 7.05 -8.35 2.10
C PHE A 112 7.59 -9.68 2.69
N GLY A 113 8.67 -9.62 3.46
CA GLY A 113 9.26 -10.75 4.17
C GLY A 113 8.39 -11.24 5.33
N VAL A 114 8.86 -12.33 5.95
CA VAL A 114 8.29 -12.92 7.16
C VAL A 114 9.08 -12.55 8.43
N GLU A 115 10.20 -11.87 8.28
CA GLU A 115 11.12 -11.46 9.35
C GLU A 115 11.32 -9.95 9.36
N SER A 116 11.73 -9.41 10.51
CA SER A 116 12.15 -8.01 10.63
C SER A 116 13.43 -7.77 9.85
N VAL A 117 13.55 -6.61 9.21
CA VAL A 117 14.72 -6.25 8.41
C VAL A 117 15.20 -4.85 8.78
N ASP A 118 16.51 -4.70 8.97
CA ASP A 118 17.17 -3.41 9.00
C ASP A 118 17.45 -2.96 7.56
N PHE A 119 16.53 -2.19 7.00
CA PHE A 119 16.58 -1.75 5.61
C PHE A 119 17.58 -0.61 5.43
N ASP A 120 18.59 -0.79 4.59
CA ASP A 120 19.49 0.29 4.17
C ASP A 120 18.70 1.36 3.40
N LEU A 121 18.56 2.54 4.00
CA LEU A 121 17.68 3.59 3.52
C LEU A 121 18.35 4.35 2.36
N PRO A 122 17.85 4.23 1.11
CA PRO A 122 18.43 4.92 -0.04
C PRO A 122 18.30 6.44 0.12
N ALA A 123 19.24 7.18 -0.45
CA ALA A 123 19.27 8.66 -0.35
C ALA A 123 17.94 9.32 -0.76
N ALA A 124 17.24 8.77 -1.75
CA ALA A 124 15.94 9.26 -2.21
C ALA A 124 14.81 9.15 -1.16
N LEU A 125 14.95 8.28 -0.16
CA LEU A 125 14.01 8.16 0.96
C LEU A 125 14.51 8.90 2.21
N GLN A 126 15.73 9.42 2.25
CA GLN A 126 16.21 10.19 3.39
C GLN A 126 15.56 11.58 3.44
N GLY A 127 15.52 12.17 4.64
CA GLY A 127 14.97 13.50 4.88
C GLY A 127 13.60 13.51 5.56
N GLN A 128 12.86 14.62 5.41
CA GLN A 128 11.56 14.81 6.06
C GLN A 128 10.41 14.34 5.17
N TRP A 129 9.42 13.70 5.80
CA TRP A 129 8.24 13.12 5.16
C TRP A 129 7.01 13.25 6.05
N VAL A 130 5.83 13.11 5.46
CA VAL A 130 4.56 12.92 6.16
C VAL A 130 4.03 11.52 5.87
N ASP A 131 3.71 10.75 6.90
CA ASP A 131 2.97 9.49 6.78
C ASP A 131 1.51 9.79 6.43
N ASN A 132 1.05 9.33 5.27
CA ASN A 132 -0.30 9.60 4.79
C ASN A 132 -1.39 8.77 5.47
N PHE A 133 -1.02 7.70 6.20
CA PHE A 133 -1.97 6.96 7.01
C PHE A 133 -2.23 7.66 8.33
N THR A 134 -1.17 8.05 9.04
CA THR A 134 -1.28 8.62 10.40
C THR A 134 -1.28 10.15 10.45
N GLY A 135 -0.77 10.81 9.41
CA GLY A 135 -0.55 12.26 9.36
C GLY A 135 0.68 12.74 10.14
N LYS A 136 1.47 11.82 10.71
CA LYS A 136 2.67 12.14 11.48
C LYS A 136 3.81 12.56 10.56
N GLU A 137 4.60 13.52 11.03
CA GLU A 137 5.86 13.88 10.40
C GLU A 137 6.94 12.85 10.77
N LEU A 138 7.72 12.44 9.79
CA LEU A 138 8.82 11.49 9.89
C LEU A 138 10.10 12.21 9.53
N ASN A 139 11.08 12.19 10.43
CA ASN A 139 12.41 12.75 10.18
C ASN A 139 13.42 11.62 10.00
N TRP A 140 13.74 11.31 8.75
CA TRP A 140 14.78 10.37 8.36
C TRP A 140 16.04 11.08 7.85
N SER A 141 16.22 12.36 8.22
CA SER A 141 17.44 13.10 7.90
C SER A 141 18.62 12.50 8.67
N GLY A 142 19.66 12.06 7.96
CA GLY A 142 20.82 11.41 8.57
C GLY A 142 20.60 9.96 9.02
N GLN A 143 19.45 9.35 8.70
CA GLN A 143 19.25 7.92 8.91
C GLN A 143 19.81 7.13 7.73
N SER A 144 20.70 6.17 8.01
CA SER A 144 21.21 5.22 7.02
C SER A 144 20.41 3.91 6.98
N LYS A 145 19.63 3.62 8.02
CA LYS A 145 18.84 2.40 8.15
C LYS A 145 17.47 2.65 8.75
N LEU A 146 16.51 1.80 8.40
CA LEU A 146 15.16 1.79 8.96
C LEU A 146 14.77 0.35 9.33
N SER A 147 14.44 0.10 10.59
CA SER A 147 13.90 -1.20 11.02
C SER A 147 12.45 -1.34 10.59
N LEU A 148 12.15 -2.37 9.80
CA LEU A 148 10.81 -2.69 9.30
C LEU A 148 10.36 -4.07 9.78
N LEU A 149 9.24 -4.11 10.50
CA LEU A 149 8.59 -5.36 10.93
C LEU A 149 8.01 -6.14 9.72
N PRO A 150 7.79 -7.46 9.85
CA PRO A 150 7.13 -8.24 8.81
C PRO A 150 5.78 -7.65 8.42
N GLY A 151 5.55 -7.42 7.12
CA GLY A 151 4.30 -6.85 6.62
C GLY A 151 4.11 -5.36 6.93
N GLN A 152 5.07 -4.68 7.56
CA GLN A 152 5.02 -3.23 7.75
C GLN A 152 5.14 -2.54 6.39
N TYR A 153 4.37 -1.48 6.20
CA TYR A 153 4.38 -0.67 5.00
C TYR A 153 4.15 0.80 5.34
N GLN A 154 4.56 1.70 4.44
CA GLN A 154 4.32 3.13 4.56
C GLN A 154 4.00 3.75 3.19
N LEU A 155 3.16 4.78 3.23
CA LEU A 155 2.91 5.70 2.12
C LEU A 155 3.24 7.10 2.62
N ILE A 156 4.36 7.63 2.16
CA ILE A 156 4.92 8.89 2.65
C ILE A 156 4.95 9.94 1.55
N SER A 157 4.82 11.22 1.90
CA SER A 157 4.90 12.32 0.92
C SER A 157 5.59 13.56 1.49
N LYS A 158 6.17 14.40 0.63
CA LYS A 158 6.80 15.66 1.07
C LYS A 158 5.77 16.66 1.54
N THR A 159 4.66 16.78 0.81
CA THR A 159 3.48 17.53 1.24
C THR A 159 2.27 16.62 1.40
N LYS A 160 1.33 16.99 2.29
CA LYS A 160 0.14 16.17 2.59
C LYS A 160 -0.67 15.88 1.33
N LEU A 161 -1.05 14.63 1.13
CA LEU A 161 -1.94 14.25 0.04
C LEU A 161 -3.37 14.76 0.28
N ASN A 162 -4.04 15.13 -0.81
CA ASN A 162 -5.47 15.49 -0.81
C ASN A 162 -6.33 14.27 -0.46
N LYS A 163 -7.36 14.46 0.38
CA LYS A 163 -8.27 13.42 0.89
C LYS A 163 -9.65 13.47 0.23
#